data_AF-I0K5A6-F1
#
_entry.id   AF-I0K5A6-F1
#
_cell.length_a   1.000
_cell.length_b   1.000
_cell.length_c   1.000
_cell.angle_alpha   90.00
_cell.angle_beta   90.00
_cell.angle_gamma   90.00
#
_symmetry.space_group_name_H-M   'P 1'
#
loop_
_entity.id
_entity.type
_entity.pdbx_description
1 polymer ?
#
loop_
_entity_poly.entity_id
_entity_poly.type
_entity_poly.pdbx_seq_one_letter_code
_entity_poly.pdbx_strand_id
1 'polypeptide(L)'
;MNANDLDPIEGALRDYGRRLAFKEKLAHVHQQLADEGLLDNAPPTRGTQVRTWWQAHRPTLAVAAAVAILTTFATISLYRSYQTGHKQDQQYSTMMRNIAVLQQTQTKLLNNLSGRGRVFQQNPGQVAGSGFLLTTAGLMVTNNHIVQGADSVYVQSQQGVVYKARLVHSDPTHDLAFLDIGQDTAFHALPPIPYVFNARPSDLGERVFTLGYPREEIVYGEGYLSSGTGYRGDSAAYQVAISVNPGNSGGPLLDENGSVIGIITAKQLTSEGATFAVKTGILLDALNTISPDSLKGNPLALNHKNRMTRLSRKQQIRQMQGYVYQVKVFKH
;
A
#
# COMPACT_ATOMS: atom_id res chain seq x y z
N MET A 1 12.21 69.01 -66.95
CA MET A 1 12.17 67.63 -66.44
C MET A 1 12.93 66.78 -67.44
N ASN A 2 14.06 66.23 -66.98
CA ASN A 2 15.13 65.71 -67.83
C ASN A 2 14.80 64.33 -68.41
N ALA A 3 15.35 64.06 -69.59
CA ALA A 3 15.08 62.90 -70.42
C ALA A 3 15.65 61.60 -69.81
N ASN A 4 14.78 60.75 -69.23
CA ASN A 4 15.04 59.32 -68.98
C ASN A 4 13.80 58.48 -68.62
N ASP A 5 12.55 58.96 -68.80
CA ASP A 5 11.34 58.29 -68.30
C ASP A 5 10.35 57.77 -69.37
N LEU A 6 10.76 57.64 -70.64
CA LEU A 6 9.90 57.15 -71.73
C LEU A 6 10.14 55.67 -72.14
N ASP A 7 11.24 55.05 -71.71
CA ASP A 7 11.54 53.63 -72.00
C ASP A 7 10.59 52.59 -71.36
N PRO A 8 10.04 52.77 -70.13
CA PRO A 8 9.21 51.75 -69.51
C PRO A 8 7.85 51.59 -70.18
N ILE A 9 7.29 52.68 -70.68
CA ILE A 9 5.94 52.73 -71.26
C ILE A 9 5.95 52.17 -72.68
N GLU A 10 7.00 52.45 -73.47
CA GLU A 10 7.16 51.89 -74.82
C GLU A 10 7.41 50.38 -74.78
N GLY A 11 8.18 49.91 -73.78
CA GLY A 11 8.35 48.48 -73.49
C GLY A 11 7.05 47.79 -73.09
N ALA A 12 6.26 48.42 -72.20
CA ALA A 12 4.97 47.89 -71.76
C ALA A 12 3.94 47.81 -72.89
N LEU A 13 3.90 48.80 -73.79
CA LEU A 13 3.02 48.81 -74.97
C LEU A 13 3.43 47.74 -76.00
N ARG A 14 4.73 47.54 -76.24
CA ARG A 14 5.21 46.46 -77.11
C ARG A 14 4.91 45.08 -76.53
N ASP A 15 5.05 44.90 -75.22
CA ASP A 15 4.69 43.64 -74.55
C ASP A 15 3.19 43.40 -74.53
N TYR A 16 2.38 44.45 -74.37
CA TYR A 16 0.94 44.36 -74.49
C TYR A 16 0.51 43.98 -75.92
N GLY A 17 1.11 44.60 -76.94
CA GLY A 17 0.89 44.26 -78.36
C GLY A 17 1.30 42.83 -78.69
N ARG A 18 2.45 42.36 -78.19
CA ARG A 18 2.89 40.95 -78.33
C ARG A 18 1.93 39.98 -77.65
N ARG A 19 1.41 40.31 -76.46
CA ARG A 19 0.41 39.50 -75.75
C ARG A 19 -0.93 39.47 -76.50
N LEU A 20 -1.35 40.57 -77.09
CA LEU A 20 -2.59 40.62 -77.87
C LEU A 20 -2.46 39.75 -79.14
N ALA A 21 -1.38 39.92 -79.89
CA ALA A 21 -1.10 39.11 -81.08
C ALA A 21 -0.94 37.62 -80.77
N PHE A 22 -0.32 37.28 -79.63
CA PHE A 22 -0.22 35.91 -79.16
C PHE A 22 -1.58 35.32 -78.78
N LYS A 23 -2.45 36.11 -78.13
CA LYS A 23 -3.80 35.70 -77.74
C LYS A 23 -4.70 35.47 -78.97
N GLU A 24 -4.55 36.31 -79.98
CA GLU A 24 -5.28 36.19 -81.25
C GLU A 24 -4.79 34.97 -82.05
N LYS A 25 -3.47 34.72 -82.08
CA LYS A 25 -2.90 33.51 -82.69
C LYS A 25 -3.33 32.23 -81.95
N LEU A 26 -3.41 32.28 -80.62
CA LEU A 26 -3.96 31.19 -79.80
C LEU A 26 -5.43 30.95 -80.10
N ALA A 27 -6.25 32.00 -80.22
CA ALA A 27 -7.66 31.87 -80.57
C ALA A 27 -7.85 31.23 -81.96
N HIS A 28 -7.03 31.63 -82.93
CA HIS A 28 -7.05 31.06 -84.28
C HIS A 28 -6.62 29.58 -84.31
N VAL A 29 -5.58 29.22 -83.54
CA VAL A 29 -5.17 27.82 -83.38
C VAL A 29 -6.24 27.00 -82.65
N HIS A 30 -6.92 27.59 -81.65
CA HIS A 30 -8.01 26.93 -80.93
C HIS A 30 -9.22 26.68 -81.84
N GLN A 31 -9.52 27.61 -82.75
CA GLN A 31 -10.60 27.46 -83.72
C GLN A 31 -10.24 26.43 -84.80
N GLN A 32 -9.00 26.39 -85.29
CA GLN A 32 -8.53 25.33 -86.19
C GLN A 32 -8.56 23.93 -85.53
N LEU A 33 -8.15 23.82 -84.26
CA LEU A 33 -8.17 22.56 -83.52
C LEU A 33 -9.60 22.09 -83.17
N ALA A 34 -10.55 23.03 -83.04
CA ALA A 34 -11.97 22.74 -82.84
C ALA A 34 -12.65 22.29 -84.15
N ASP A 35 -12.35 22.94 -85.28
CA ASP A 35 -12.86 22.54 -86.60
C ASP A 35 -12.27 21.20 -87.08
N GLU A 36 -11.06 20.84 -86.64
CA GLU A 36 -10.43 19.53 -86.88
C GLU A 36 -10.87 18.43 -85.89
N GLY A 37 -11.75 18.73 -84.92
CA GLY A 37 -12.34 17.74 -84.01
C GLY A 37 -11.38 17.12 -82.97
N LEU A 38 -10.25 17.77 -82.67
CA LEU A 38 -9.20 17.22 -81.81
C LEU A 38 -9.35 17.52 -80.29
N LEU A 39 -10.38 18.29 -79.88
CA LEU A 39 -10.59 18.66 -78.47
C LEU A 39 -11.40 17.66 -77.65
N ASP A 40 -12.10 16.72 -78.28
CA ASP A 40 -12.92 15.73 -77.56
C ASP A 40 -12.13 14.54 -76.99
N ASN A 41 -10.82 14.45 -77.27
CA ASN A 41 -10.00 13.29 -76.91
C ASN A 41 -8.67 13.62 -76.19
N ALA A 42 -8.67 14.55 -75.23
CA ALA A 42 -7.52 14.78 -74.35
C ALA A 42 -7.64 14.01 -73.01
N PRO A 43 -6.66 13.17 -72.61
CA PRO A 43 -6.73 12.41 -71.36
C PRO A 43 -6.54 13.32 -70.11
N PRO A 44 -7.19 13.00 -68.98
CA PRO A 44 -7.19 13.87 -67.80
C PRO A 44 -5.82 13.91 -67.09
N THR A 45 -5.37 15.11 -66.72
CA THR A 45 -4.11 15.33 -65.98
C THR A 45 -4.29 15.15 -64.46
N ARG A 46 -3.25 14.66 -63.75
CA ARG A 46 -3.25 14.30 -62.31
C ARG A 46 -3.86 15.34 -61.33
N GLY A 47 -3.90 16.62 -61.67
CA GLY A 47 -4.48 17.67 -60.83
C GLY A 47 -6.01 17.62 -60.71
N THR A 48 -6.71 17.05 -61.70
CA THR A 48 -8.18 16.92 -61.66
C THR A 48 -8.63 15.77 -60.78
N GLN A 49 -7.88 14.65 -60.75
CA GLN A 49 -8.20 13.48 -59.92
C GLN A 49 -8.10 13.74 -58.42
N VAL A 50 -7.09 14.51 -57.97
CA VAL A 50 -6.96 14.87 -56.54
C VAL A 50 -8.08 15.81 -56.12
N ARG A 51 -8.47 16.73 -57.00
CA ARG A 51 -9.55 17.70 -56.72
C ARG A 51 -10.92 17.02 -56.68
N THR A 52 -11.21 16.09 -57.59
CA THR A 52 -12.46 15.32 -57.57
C THR A 52 -12.53 14.35 -56.40
N TRP A 53 -11.42 13.69 -56.05
CA TRP A 53 -11.34 12.84 -54.86
C TRP A 53 -11.57 13.64 -53.57
N TRP A 54 -10.94 14.81 -53.44
CA TRP A 54 -11.12 15.71 -52.29
C TRP A 54 -12.56 16.21 -52.18
N GLN A 55 -13.17 16.60 -53.30
CA GLN A 55 -14.58 17.02 -53.32
C GLN A 55 -15.54 15.87 -52.97
N ALA A 56 -15.26 14.65 -53.44
CA ALA A 56 -16.09 13.47 -53.16
C ALA A 56 -16.01 13.01 -51.69
N HIS A 57 -14.84 13.14 -51.05
CA HIS A 57 -14.61 12.64 -49.67
C HIS A 57 -14.59 13.75 -48.61
N ARG A 58 -14.77 15.02 -48.99
CA ARG A 58 -14.87 16.14 -48.04
C ARG A 58 -15.92 15.94 -46.93
N PRO A 59 -17.15 15.47 -47.19
CA PRO A 59 -18.12 15.27 -46.12
C PRO A 59 -17.75 14.11 -45.18
N THR A 60 -17.20 13.01 -45.71
CA THR A 60 -16.79 11.85 -44.88
C THR A 60 -15.55 12.17 -44.03
N LEU A 61 -14.58 12.92 -44.57
CA LEU A 61 -13.43 13.42 -43.82
C LEU A 61 -13.85 14.40 -42.71
N ALA A 62 -14.82 15.27 -42.97
CA ALA A 62 -15.34 16.20 -41.96
C ALA A 62 -16.02 15.46 -40.80
N VAL A 63 -16.80 14.41 -41.11
CA VAL A 63 -17.41 13.54 -40.09
C VAL A 63 -16.35 12.79 -39.28
N ALA A 64 -15.36 12.20 -39.94
CA ALA A 64 -14.27 11.50 -39.26
C ALA A 64 -13.47 12.42 -38.33
N ALA A 65 -13.17 13.65 -38.77
CA ALA A 65 -12.49 14.66 -37.96
C ALA A 65 -13.33 15.06 -36.74
N ALA A 66 -14.65 15.25 -36.90
CA ALA A 66 -15.54 15.56 -35.79
C ALA A 66 -15.60 14.43 -34.75
N VAL A 67 -15.67 13.17 -35.19
CA VAL A 67 -15.65 12.00 -34.31
C VAL A 67 -14.31 11.90 -33.57
N ALA A 68 -13.18 12.12 -34.25
CA ALA A 68 -11.86 12.11 -33.63
C ALA A 68 -11.71 13.20 -32.56
N ILE A 69 -12.25 14.40 -32.81
CA ILE A 69 -12.25 15.50 -31.83
C ILE A 69 -13.12 15.14 -30.62
N LEU A 70 -14.35 14.67 -30.84
CA LEU A 70 -15.28 14.30 -29.76
C LEU A 70 -14.74 13.17 -28.89
N THR A 71 -14.16 12.14 -29.49
CA THR A 71 -13.56 11.02 -28.76
C THR A 71 -12.38 11.49 -27.93
N THR A 72 -11.48 12.31 -28.48
CA THR A 72 -10.33 12.86 -27.74
C THR A 72 -10.78 13.71 -26.55
N PHE A 73 -11.76 14.59 -26.74
CA PHE A 73 -12.32 15.40 -25.66
C PHE A 73 -13.02 14.54 -24.60
N ALA A 74 -13.77 13.51 -25.00
CA ALA A 74 -14.41 12.58 -24.08
C ALA A 74 -13.37 11.80 -23.27
N THR A 75 -12.29 11.31 -23.90
CA THR A 75 -11.21 10.59 -23.21
C THR A 75 -10.47 11.50 -22.22
N ILE A 76 -10.17 12.75 -22.59
CA ILE A 76 -9.55 13.72 -21.68
C ILE A 76 -10.48 14.06 -20.51
N SER A 77 -11.79 14.23 -20.77
CA SER A 77 -12.79 14.51 -19.74
C SER A 77 -12.94 13.35 -18.76
N LEU A 78 -13.04 12.12 -19.27
CA LEU A 78 -13.06 10.88 -18.48
C LEU A 78 -11.76 10.71 -17.68
N TYR A 79 -10.59 10.95 -18.29
CA TYR A 79 -9.30 10.88 -17.62
C TYR A 79 -9.16 11.92 -16.50
N ARG A 80 -9.62 13.16 -16.74
CA ARG A 80 -9.66 14.21 -15.71
C ARG A 80 -10.65 13.86 -14.61
N SER A 81 -11.84 13.37 -14.94
CA SER A 81 -12.85 12.94 -13.95
C SER A 81 -12.30 11.80 -13.07
N TYR A 82 -11.65 10.81 -13.67
CA TYR A 82 -11.00 9.70 -12.98
C TYR A 82 -9.86 10.17 -12.04
N GLN A 83 -9.01 11.10 -12.49
CA GLN A 83 -7.95 11.69 -11.65
C GLN A 83 -8.49 12.59 -10.53
N THR A 84 -9.59 13.32 -10.77
CA THR A 84 -10.14 14.27 -9.79
C THR A 84 -10.85 13.54 -8.65
N GLY A 85 -11.51 12.40 -8.93
CA GLY A 85 -12.12 11.55 -7.90
C GLY A 85 -11.11 11.01 -6.86
N HIS A 86 -9.89 10.65 -7.31
CA HIS A 86 -8.87 10.08 -6.42
C HIS A 86 -8.16 11.12 -5.52
N LYS A 87 -8.18 12.40 -5.89
CA LYS A 87 -7.61 13.47 -5.03
C LYS A 87 -8.56 13.93 -3.92
N GLN A 88 -9.85 13.75 -4.12
CA GLN A 88 -10.88 14.17 -3.18
C GLN A 88 -11.02 13.15 -2.02
N ASP A 89 -10.96 11.84 -2.30
CA ASP A 89 -11.03 10.78 -1.27
C ASP A 89 -9.90 10.86 -0.22
N GLN A 90 -8.68 11.25 -0.63
CA GLN A 90 -7.57 11.44 0.30
C GLN A 90 -7.88 12.56 1.31
N GLN A 91 -8.44 13.68 0.85
CA GLN A 91 -8.71 14.83 1.71
C GLN A 91 -9.90 14.58 2.66
N TYR A 92 -10.97 13.91 2.20
CA TYR A 92 -12.07 13.49 3.08
C TYR A 92 -11.63 12.45 4.10
N SER A 93 -10.74 11.51 3.75
CA SER A 93 -10.20 10.53 4.70
C SER A 93 -9.38 11.20 5.80
N THR A 94 -8.57 12.22 5.46
CA THR A 94 -7.82 13.00 6.46
C THR A 94 -8.73 13.84 7.34
N MET A 95 -9.80 14.40 6.80
CA MET A 95 -10.79 15.18 7.56
C MET A 95 -11.59 14.29 8.51
N MET A 96 -12.03 13.11 8.04
CA MET A 96 -12.73 12.12 8.87
C MET A 96 -11.82 11.54 9.95
N ARG A 97 -10.54 11.30 9.65
CA ARG A 97 -9.55 10.89 10.65
C ARG A 97 -9.38 11.96 11.73
N ASN A 98 -9.32 13.24 11.36
CA ASN A 98 -9.21 14.34 12.30
C ASN A 98 -10.49 14.51 13.14
N ILE A 99 -11.68 14.35 12.54
CA ILE A 99 -12.97 14.40 13.25
C ILE A 99 -13.09 13.23 14.24
N ALA A 100 -12.71 12.01 13.84
CA ALA A 100 -12.71 10.84 14.70
C ALA A 100 -11.74 10.99 15.88
N VAL A 101 -10.54 11.54 15.62
CA VAL A 101 -9.56 11.86 16.67
C VAL A 101 -10.09 12.92 17.64
N LEU A 102 -10.81 13.94 17.15
CA LEU A 102 -11.41 14.98 18.00
C LEU A 102 -12.56 14.42 18.86
N GLN A 103 -13.40 13.53 18.32
CA GLN A 103 -14.46 12.86 19.08
C GLN A 103 -13.89 11.90 20.13
N GLN A 104 -12.80 11.18 19.81
CA GLN A 104 -12.07 10.37 20.79
C GLN A 104 -11.41 11.23 21.88
N THR A 105 -10.89 12.41 21.53
CA THR A 105 -10.30 13.33 22.50
C THR A 105 -11.35 13.85 23.47
N GLN A 106 -12.56 14.18 22.99
CA GLN A 106 -13.66 14.62 23.86
C GLN A 106 -14.17 13.50 24.78
N THR A 107 -14.32 12.27 24.28
CA THR A 107 -14.78 11.11 25.09
C THR A 107 -13.73 10.69 26.12
N LYS A 108 -12.43 10.81 25.80
CA LYS A 108 -11.33 10.61 26.76
C LYS A 108 -11.31 11.69 27.87
N LEU A 109 -11.68 12.95 27.56
CA LEU A 109 -11.83 14.00 28.56
C LEU A 109 -13.02 13.76 29.49
N LEU A 110 -14.15 13.29 28.95
CA LEU A 110 -15.35 12.95 29.74
C LEU A 110 -15.13 11.75 30.67
N ASN A 111 -14.39 10.73 30.22
CA ASN A 111 -14.06 9.57 31.05
C ASN A 111 -13.03 9.88 32.15
N ASN A 112 -12.11 10.83 31.93
CA ASN A 112 -11.14 11.27 32.96
C ASN A 112 -11.79 12.02 34.13
N LEU A 113 -13.00 12.56 33.95
CA LEU A 113 -13.78 13.17 35.04
C LEU A 113 -14.50 12.12 35.91
N SER A 114 -14.62 10.89 35.40
CA SER A 114 -15.32 9.77 36.05
C SER A 114 -14.30 8.87 36.75
N GLY A 115 -13.75 9.34 37.88
CA GLY A 115 -12.62 8.73 38.58
C GLY A 115 -12.71 7.21 38.80
N ARG A 116 -11.86 6.45 38.09
CA ARG A 116 -11.35 5.12 38.45
C ARG A 116 -10.15 4.76 37.54
N GLY A 117 -8.96 4.76 38.12
CA GLY A 117 -7.72 4.29 37.48
C GLY A 117 -6.74 5.41 37.14
N ARG A 118 -5.45 5.21 37.45
CA ARG A 118 -4.37 6.11 37.02
C ARG A 118 -4.26 6.06 35.50
N VAL A 119 -4.96 6.94 34.80
CA VAL A 119 -4.67 7.24 33.39
C VAL A 119 -3.43 8.11 33.40
N PHE A 120 -2.26 7.52 33.18
CA PHE A 120 -1.05 8.30 32.91
C PHE A 120 -1.35 9.25 31.74
N GLN A 121 -1.09 10.54 31.95
CA GLN A 121 -1.19 11.58 30.95
C GLN A 121 -0.35 11.15 29.74
N GLN A 122 -1.03 10.83 28.65
CA GLN A 122 -0.40 10.21 27.49
C GLN A 122 0.56 11.19 26.84
N ASN A 123 1.87 10.96 26.97
CA ASN A 123 2.69 11.14 25.79
C ASN A 123 2.26 10.02 24.83
N PRO A 124 1.83 10.32 23.60
CA PRO A 124 1.59 9.28 22.61
C PRO A 124 2.95 8.69 22.24
N GLY A 125 3.37 7.65 22.96
CA GLY A 125 4.42 6.77 22.46
C GLY A 125 3.96 6.29 21.11
N GLN A 126 4.86 6.30 20.12
CA GLN A 126 4.52 5.77 18.81
C GLN A 126 4.11 4.31 19.02
N VAL A 127 2.87 3.97 18.64
CA VAL A 127 2.41 2.58 18.64
C VAL A 127 3.40 1.81 17.76
N ALA A 128 4.10 0.86 18.35
CA ALA A 128 5.28 0.25 17.73
C ALA A 128 5.04 -1.18 17.30
N GLY A 129 4.12 -1.90 17.96
CA GLY A 129 3.75 -3.25 17.54
C GLY A 129 2.89 -4.00 18.54
N SER A 130 3.01 -5.32 18.49
CA SER A 130 2.34 -6.28 19.36
C SER A 130 3.34 -7.11 20.14
N GLY A 131 2.89 -7.71 21.22
CA GLY A 131 3.60 -8.73 21.95
C GLY A 131 2.61 -9.66 22.65
N PHE A 132 3.07 -10.80 23.12
CA PHE A 132 2.19 -11.74 23.83
C PHE A 132 2.93 -12.46 24.95
N LEU A 133 2.19 -12.86 25.97
CA LEU A 133 2.75 -13.46 27.17
C LEU A 133 3.33 -14.86 26.91
N LEU A 134 4.46 -15.14 27.54
CA LEU A 134 5.07 -16.46 27.59
C LEU A 134 4.71 -17.18 28.89
N THR A 135 4.52 -16.42 29.98
CA THR A 135 4.23 -16.94 31.31
C THR A 135 3.15 -16.13 32.01
N THR A 136 2.49 -16.72 33.02
CA THR A 136 1.52 -16.02 33.88
C THR A 136 2.17 -15.01 34.82
N ALA A 137 3.50 -15.08 34.98
CA ALA A 137 4.29 -14.15 35.79
C ALA A 137 4.62 -12.83 35.06
N GLY A 138 4.21 -12.67 33.79
CA GLY A 138 4.41 -11.41 33.05
C GLY A 138 5.65 -11.38 32.17
N LEU A 139 6.32 -12.51 31.94
CA LEU A 139 7.31 -12.59 30.84
C LEU A 139 6.56 -12.66 29.51
N MET A 140 6.95 -11.82 28.54
CA MET A 140 6.35 -11.74 27.21
C MET A 140 7.41 -11.60 26.12
N VAL A 141 7.02 -11.87 24.87
CA VAL A 141 7.87 -11.67 23.68
C VAL A 141 7.27 -10.62 22.76
N THR A 142 8.14 -9.90 22.06
CA THR A 142 7.85 -9.04 20.92
C THR A 142 9.02 -9.10 19.93
N ASN A 143 9.01 -8.30 18.86
CA ASN A 143 10.18 -8.20 17.99
C ASN A 143 11.24 -7.23 18.52
N ASN A 144 12.51 -7.52 18.25
CA ASN A 144 13.62 -6.65 18.65
C ASN A 144 13.54 -5.27 17.99
N HIS A 145 13.23 -5.19 16.69
CA HIS A 145 13.16 -3.91 15.98
C HIS A 145 12.11 -2.94 16.55
N ILE A 146 11.10 -3.45 17.27
CA ILE A 146 10.08 -2.63 17.94
C ILE A 146 10.71 -1.86 19.10
N VAL A 147 11.53 -2.53 19.92
CA VAL A 147 12.08 -1.98 21.16
C VAL A 147 13.49 -1.42 21.02
N GLN A 148 14.12 -1.61 19.86
CA GLN A 148 15.49 -1.17 19.61
C GLN A 148 15.61 0.37 19.70
N GLY A 149 16.52 0.81 20.58
CA GLY A 149 16.78 2.22 20.83
C GLY A 149 15.62 2.96 21.51
N ALA A 150 14.73 2.23 22.18
CA ALA A 150 13.70 2.82 23.04
C ALA A 150 14.27 3.16 24.42
N ASP A 151 13.96 4.35 24.92
CA ASP A 151 14.31 4.75 26.30
C ASP A 151 13.39 4.10 27.31
N SER A 152 12.11 3.93 26.93
CA SER A 152 11.14 3.22 27.74
C SER A 152 10.16 2.44 26.87
N VAL A 153 9.75 1.29 27.40
CA VAL A 153 8.79 0.38 26.78
C VAL A 153 7.59 0.25 27.72
N TYR A 154 6.40 0.41 27.16
CA TYR A 154 5.14 0.18 27.84
C TYR A 154 4.33 -0.81 27.01
N VAL A 155 3.48 -1.58 27.69
CA VAL A 155 2.52 -2.44 27.01
C VAL A 155 1.11 -2.17 27.52
N GLN A 156 0.13 -2.28 26.62
CA GLN A 156 -1.27 -2.02 26.94
C GLN A 156 -2.10 -3.27 26.68
N SER A 157 -2.91 -3.67 27.66
CA SER A 157 -3.85 -4.79 27.53
C SER A 157 -5.07 -4.39 26.68
N GLN A 158 -5.87 -5.38 26.29
CA GLN A 158 -7.17 -5.14 25.63
C GLN A 158 -8.11 -4.25 26.46
N GLN A 159 -8.03 -4.30 27.79
CA GLN A 159 -8.84 -3.47 28.69
C GLN A 159 -8.30 -2.04 28.85
N GLY A 160 -7.20 -1.70 28.16
CA GLY A 160 -6.60 -0.37 28.22
C GLY A 160 -5.65 -0.16 29.40
N VAL A 161 -5.36 -1.20 30.19
CA VAL A 161 -4.41 -1.10 31.30
C VAL A 161 -2.99 -1.05 30.74
N VAL A 162 -2.21 -0.06 31.18
CA VAL A 162 -0.84 0.15 30.73
C VAL A 162 0.14 -0.32 31.80
N TYR A 163 1.12 -1.12 31.40
CA TYR A 163 2.20 -1.62 32.25
C TYR A 163 3.54 -1.11 31.73
N LYS A 164 4.43 -0.72 32.65
CA LYS A 164 5.82 -0.47 32.30
C LYS A 164 6.51 -1.82 32.08
N ALA A 165 7.11 -2.00 30.91
CA ALA A 165 7.80 -3.22 30.54
C ALA A 165 9.32 -3.02 30.64
N ARG A 166 10.00 -3.96 31.28
CA ARG A 166 11.46 -4.00 31.37
C ARG A 166 12.00 -4.93 30.29
N LEU A 167 13.00 -4.50 29.53
CA LEU A 167 13.74 -5.39 28.64
C LEU A 167 14.57 -6.39 29.48
N VAL A 168 14.32 -7.69 29.27
CA VAL A 168 14.98 -8.80 29.95
C VAL A 168 16.16 -9.31 29.12
N HIS A 169 15.91 -9.49 27.82
CA HIS A 169 16.86 -10.03 26.86
C HIS A 169 16.44 -9.60 25.46
N SER A 170 17.41 -9.49 24.55
CA SER A 170 17.16 -9.26 23.13
C SER A 170 18.04 -10.18 22.29
N ASP A 171 17.47 -10.64 21.19
CA ASP A 171 18.14 -11.39 20.13
C ASP A 171 17.95 -10.63 18.81
N PRO A 172 18.89 -9.72 18.48
CA PRO A 172 18.82 -8.95 17.24
C PRO A 172 18.94 -9.81 15.97
N THR A 173 19.57 -10.99 16.06
CA THR A 173 19.78 -11.90 14.93
C THR A 173 18.45 -12.45 14.44
N HIS A 174 17.63 -12.93 15.37
CA HIS A 174 16.31 -13.49 15.06
C HIS A 174 15.15 -12.50 15.26
N ASP A 175 15.46 -11.23 15.51
CA ASP A 175 14.48 -10.16 15.70
C ASP A 175 13.48 -10.44 16.85
N LEU A 176 13.98 -10.96 17.99
CA LEU A 176 13.19 -11.23 19.19
C LEU A 176 13.62 -10.35 20.37
N ALA A 177 12.65 -9.91 21.17
CA ALA A 177 12.90 -9.24 22.45
C ALA A 177 11.97 -9.77 23.52
N PHE A 178 12.52 -9.99 24.72
CA PHE A 178 11.81 -10.51 25.88
C PHE A 178 11.60 -9.38 26.87
N LEU A 179 10.34 -9.15 27.23
CA LEU A 179 9.94 -8.09 28.15
C LEU A 179 9.33 -8.70 29.41
N ASP A 180 9.51 -8.02 30.53
CA ASP A 180 8.96 -8.38 31.83
C ASP A 180 8.05 -7.26 32.33
N ILE A 181 6.77 -7.60 32.51
CA ILE A 181 5.75 -6.73 33.11
C ILE A 181 5.36 -7.18 34.51
N GLY A 182 5.91 -8.30 35.00
CA GLY A 182 5.62 -8.86 36.31
C GLY A 182 6.11 -8.01 37.48
N GLN A 183 7.03 -7.08 37.19
CA GLN A 183 7.61 -6.14 38.17
C GLN A 183 6.81 -4.84 38.29
N ASP A 184 5.81 -4.61 37.44
CA ASP A 184 4.93 -3.45 37.54
C ASP A 184 3.93 -3.66 38.67
N THR A 185 3.74 -2.67 39.55
CA THR A 185 2.87 -2.79 40.72
C THR A 185 1.38 -2.93 40.37
N ALA A 186 0.98 -2.55 39.16
CA ALA A 186 -0.37 -2.76 38.66
C ALA A 186 -0.57 -4.17 38.06
N PHE A 187 0.49 -4.94 37.86
CA PHE A 187 0.39 -6.29 37.32
C PHE A 187 -0.01 -7.30 38.39
N HIS A 188 -0.96 -8.16 38.05
CA HIS A 188 -1.40 -9.27 38.87
C HIS A 188 -1.34 -10.56 38.06
N ALA A 189 -1.07 -11.68 38.74
CA ALA A 189 -0.98 -12.98 38.10
C ALA A 189 -2.27 -13.29 37.31
N LEU A 190 -2.07 -13.70 36.06
CA LEU A 190 -3.17 -14.00 35.14
C LEU A 190 -3.64 -15.45 35.28
N PRO A 191 -4.84 -15.78 34.76
CA PRO A 191 -5.24 -17.17 34.56
C PRO A 191 -4.21 -17.94 33.72
N PRO A 192 -4.23 -19.29 33.76
CA PRO A 192 -3.28 -20.10 33.00
C PRO A 192 -3.28 -19.78 31.50
N ILE A 193 -2.08 -19.65 30.93
CA ILE A 193 -1.88 -19.48 29.47
C ILE A 193 -2.66 -20.57 28.71
N PRO A 194 -3.51 -20.23 27.72
CA PRO A 194 -4.39 -21.19 27.06
C PRO A 194 -3.76 -21.91 25.87
N TYR A 195 -2.59 -21.47 25.40
CA TYR A 195 -1.84 -22.02 24.26
C TYR A 195 -0.56 -22.74 24.70
N VAL A 196 -0.01 -23.51 23.77
CA VAL A 196 1.33 -24.09 23.87
C VAL A 196 2.21 -23.55 22.77
N PHE A 197 3.52 -23.76 22.92
CA PHE A 197 4.54 -23.45 21.93
C PHE A 197 4.89 -24.72 21.16
N ASN A 198 4.52 -24.81 19.89
CA ASN A 198 4.79 -25.97 19.05
C ASN A 198 6.04 -25.71 18.19
N ALA A 199 7.15 -26.35 18.55
CA ALA A 199 8.41 -26.25 17.81
C ALA A 199 8.53 -27.22 16.64
N ARG A 200 7.55 -28.12 16.45
CA ARG A 200 7.56 -29.02 15.29
C ARG A 200 7.39 -28.19 14.02
N PRO A 201 8.10 -28.54 12.93
CA PRO A 201 7.89 -27.90 11.64
C PRO A 201 6.43 -28.00 11.23
N SER A 202 5.88 -26.87 10.78
CA SER A 202 4.55 -26.76 10.20
C SER A 202 4.60 -27.06 8.69
N ASP A 203 3.55 -27.69 8.18
CA ASP A 203 3.47 -28.09 6.77
C ASP A 203 2.97 -26.95 5.89
N LEU A 204 3.31 -27.00 4.60
CA LEU A 204 2.77 -26.05 3.62
C LEU A 204 1.25 -26.17 3.51
N GLY A 205 0.57 -25.03 3.43
CA GLY A 205 -0.88 -24.97 3.39
C GLY A 205 -1.56 -25.09 4.77
N GLU A 206 -0.80 -25.26 5.85
CA GLU A 206 -1.36 -25.23 7.21
C GLU A 206 -2.10 -23.90 7.45
N ARG A 207 -3.37 -24.00 7.87
CA ARG A 207 -4.21 -22.84 8.16
C ARG A 207 -3.74 -22.20 9.45
N VAL A 208 -3.52 -20.89 9.40
CA VAL A 208 -2.93 -20.13 10.49
C VAL A 208 -3.71 -18.85 10.75
N PHE A 209 -3.61 -18.34 11.96
CA PHE A 209 -4.16 -17.05 12.32
C PHE A 209 -3.27 -16.26 13.26
N THR A 210 -3.49 -14.96 13.32
CA THR A 210 -2.75 -14.03 14.18
C THR A 210 -3.70 -13.04 14.83
N LEU A 211 -3.27 -12.50 15.97
CA LEU A 211 -3.89 -11.39 16.66
C LEU A 211 -2.83 -10.34 16.95
N GLY A 212 -3.13 -9.07 16.64
CA GLY A 212 -2.19 -7.98 16.87
C GLY A 212 -2.87 -6.63 16.94
N TYR A 213 -2.09 -5.59 17.21
CA TYR A 213 -2.52 -4.21 17.41
C TYR A 213 -1.97 -3.28 16.33
N PRO A 214 -2.49 -3.35 15.09
CA PRO A 214 -2.18 -2.35 14.07
C PRO A 214 -2.77 -0.96 14.41
N ARG A 215 -3.69 -0.92 15.37
CA ARG A 215 -4.30 0.29 15.96
C ARG A 215 -4.58 0.05 17.44
N GLU A 216 -5.33 0.96 18.10
CA GLU A 216 -5.72 0.81 19.52
C GLU A 216 -6.52 -0.49 19.79
N GLU A 217 -7.23 -0.98 18.78
CA GLU A 217 -7.99 -2.24 18.84
C GLU A 217 -7.17 -3.41 18.31
N ILE A 218 -7.40 -4.58 18.92
CA ILE A 218 -6.85 -5.84 18.43
C ILE A 218 -7.55 -6.24 17.11
N VAL A 219 -6.76 -6.69 16.15
CA VAL A 219 -7.19 -7.12 14.83
C VAL A 219 -6.83 -8.58 14.63
N TYR A 220 -7.79 -9.31 14.04
CA TYR A 220 -7.66 -10.69 13.64
C TYR A 220 -7.18 -10.78 12.19
N GLY A 221 -6.21 -11.64 11.93
CA GLY A 221 -5.79 -12.03 10.58
C GLY A 221 -5.76 -13.54 10.44
N GLU A 222 -6.10 -14.04 9.26
CA GLU A 222 -6.11 -15.48 8.93
C GLU A 222 -5.48 -15.70 7.56
N GLY A 223 -4.88 -16.87 7.38
CA GLY A 223 -4.27 -17.27 6.13
C GLY A 223 -3.70 -18.67 6.21
N TYR A 224 -2.61 -18.90 5.50
CA TYR A 224 -1.93 -20.20 5.45
C TYR A 224 -0.40 -20.03 5.39
N LEU A 225 0.31 -21.06 5.79
CA LEU A 225 1.76 -21.15 5.63
C LEU A 225 2.10 -21.38 4.15
N SER A 226 2.84 -20.46 3.55
CA SER A 226 3.18 -20.48 2.12
C SER A 226 4.59 -20.97 1.84
N SER A 227 5.52 -20.88 2.80
CA SER A 227 6.83 -21.51 2.74
C SER A 227 7.36 -21.91 4.12
N GLY A 228 8.04 -23.06 4.18
CA GLY A 228 8.73 -23.56 5.37
C GLY A 228 10.01 -22.77 5.72
N THR A 229 10.41 -21.83 4.85
CA THR A 229 11.55 -20.93 5.04
C THR A 229 11.12 -19.48 4.83
N GLY A 230 11.79 -18.55 5.48
CA GLY A 230 11.59 -17.13 5.34
C GLY A 230 12.31 -16.53 4.12
N TYR A 231 12.53 -15.22 4.20
CA TYR A 231 13.16 -14.44 3.14
C TYR A 231 14.54 -15.02 2.76
N ARG A 232 14.79 -15.20 1.46
CA ARG A 232 16.03 -15.78 0.92
C ARG A 232 16.40 -17.15 1.50
N GLY A 233 15.41 -17.95 1.89
CA GLY A 233 15.64 -19.31 2.39
C GLY A 233 16.03 -19.37 3.87
N ASP A 234 15.78 -18.32 4.64
CA ASP A 234 16.01 -18.31 6.09
C ASP A 234 15.26 -19.46 6.78
N SER A 235 16.01 -20.43 7.32
CA SER A 235 15.44 -21.59 8.01
C SER A 235 14.81 -21.25 9.37
N ALA A 236 15.14 -20.08 9.95
CA ALA A 236 14.62 -19.61 11.23
C ALA A 236 13.20 -19.04 11.15
N ALA A 237 12.68 -18.83 9.95
CA ALA A 237 11.37 -18.20 9.73
C ALA A 237 10.46 -19.02 8.80
N TYR A 238 9.17 -18.79 8.91
CA TYR A 238 8.15 -19.19 7.94
C TYR A 238 7.82 -18.00 7.03
N GLN A 239 7.39 -18.28 5.81
CA GLN A 239 6.60 -17.33 5.01
C GLN A 239 5.12 -17.68 5.17
N VAL A 240 4.30 -16.67 5.41
CA VAL A 240 2.85 -16.81 5.57
C VAL A 240 2.10 -15.88 4.64
N ALA A 241 1.01 -16.40 4.07
CA ALA A 241 0.07 -15.63 3.28
C ALA A 241 -1.03 -15.10 4.20
N ILE A 242 -0.75 -14.04 4.94
CA ILE A 242 -1.71 -13.35 5.81
C ILE A 242 -1.67 -11.86 5.47
N SER A 243 -2.83 -11.22 5.35
CA SER A 243 -2.91 -9.76 5.26
C SER A 243 -2.56 -9.14 6.62
N VAL A 244 -1.28 -8.86 6.84
CA VAL A 244 -0.82 -8.15 8.04
C VAL A 244 -0.56 -6.68 7.73
N ASN A 245 -0.94 -5.83 8.66
CA ASN A 245 -0.65 -4.40 8.62
C ASN A 245 0.48 -4.07 9.60
N PRO A 246 1.15 -2.91 9.45
CA PRO A 246 2.04 -2.38 10.48
C PRO A 246 1.36 -2.43 11.85
N GLY A 247 2.06 -3.00 12.83
CA GLY A 247 1.60 -3.20 14.21
C GLY A 247 1.24 -4.64 14.59
N ASN A 248 1.12 -5.56 13.62
CA ASN A 248 1.06 -7.00 13.89
C ASN A 248 2.43 -7.62 14.24
N SER A 249 3.54 -6.92 13.95
CA SER A 249 4.90 -7.33 14.38
C SER A 249 4.93 -7.66 15.86
N GLY A 250 5.54 -8.80 16.21
CA GLY A 250 5.65 -9.33 17.56
C GLY A 250 4.39 -10.06 18.03
N GLY A 251 3.34 -10.10 17.20
CA GLY A 251 2.14 -10.88 17.47
C GLY A 251 2.35 -12.38 17.25
N PRO A 252 1.54 -13.24 17.92
CA PRO A 252 1.62 -14.69 17.80
C PRO A 252 1.01 -15.18 16.48
N LEU A 253 1.70 -16.10 15.81
CA LEU A 253 1.16 -16.91 14.71
C LEU A 253 0.72 -18.26 15.28
N LEU A 254 -0.56 -18.60 15.12
CA LEU A 254 -1.18 -19.80 15.68
C LEU A 254 -1.68 -20.76 14.59
N ASP A 255 -1.55 -22.06 14.84
CA ASP A 255 -2.15 -23.14 14.05
C ASP A 255 -3.67 -23.28 14.31
N GLU A 256 -4.35 -24.20 13.62
CA GLU A 256 -5.79 -24.46 13.82
C GLU A 256 -6.16 -24.89 15.25
N ASN A 257 -5.22 -25.53 15.96
CA ASN A 257 -5.38 -25.98 17.33
C ASN A 257 -5.14 -24.87 18.36
N GLY A 258 -4.76 -23.66 17.91
CA GLY A 258 -4.36 -22.56 18.77
C GLY A 258 -2.99 -22.75 19.44
N SER A 259 -2.12 -23.59 18.88
CA SER A 259 -0.71 -23.65 19.28
C SER A 259 0.05 -22.52 18.60
N VAL A 260 0.93 -21.84 19.34
CA VAL A 260 1.84 -20.85 18.75
C VAL A 260 2.92 -21.61 17.98
N ILE A 261 3.01 -21.33 16.68
CA ILE A 261 4.01 -21.89 15.76
C ILE A 261 5.04 -20.85 15.32
N GLY A 262 4.77 -19.57 15.55
CA GLY A 262 5.74 -18.51 15.30
C GLY A 262 5.33 -17.13 15.82
N ILE A 263 6.15 -16.14 15.50
CA ILE A 263 6.00 -14.74 15.88
C ILE A 263 6.08 -13.89 14.62
N ILE A 264 5.00 -13.19 14.29
CA ILE A 264 4.92 -12.33 13.09
C ILE A 264 6.04 -11.29 13.14
N THR A 265 6.77 -11.12 12.04
CA THR A 265 7.72 -10.02 11.84
C THR A 265 7.36 -9.22 10.58
N ALA A 266 7.15 -7.91 10.75
CA ALA A 266 6.97 -6.98 9.63
C ALA A 266 8.27 -6.26 9.25
N LYS A 267 9.43 -6.67 9.80
CA LYS A 267 10.76 -6.12 9.45
C LYS A 267 11.05 -6.25 7.95
N GLN A 268 10.53 -7.33 7.35
CA GLN A 268 10.81 -7.73 5.98
C GLN A 268 9.54 -7.70 5.11
N LEU A 269 8.77 -6.61 5.15
CA LEU A 269 7.72 -6.40 4.15
C LEU A 269 8.39 -6.15 2.80
N THR A 270 8.46 -7.19 1.97
CA THR A 270 8.93 -7.06 0.59
C THR A 270 7.91 -6.28 -0.24
N SER A 271 8.34 -5.69 -1.36
CA SER A 271 7.45 -5.08 -2.36
C SER A 271 6.38 -6.04 -2.90
N GLU A 272 6.54 -7.35 -2.67
CA GLU A 272 5.63 -8.42 -3.07
C GLU A 272 4.59 -8.77 -2.00
N GLY A 273 4.59 -8.11 -0.84
CA GLY A 273 3.58 -8.31 0.21
C GLY A 273 3.74 -9.61 1.02
N ALA A 274 4.90 -10.27 0.94
CA ALA A 274 5.20 -11.45 1.75
C ALA A 274 5.31 -11.10 3.25
N THR A 275 4.64 -11.90 4.09
CA THR A 275 4.73 -11.82 5.56
C THR A 275 5.59 -12.96 6.07
N PHE A 276 6.38 -12.70 7.10
CA PHE A 276 7.24 -13.70 7.72
C PHE A 276 6.92 -13.86 9.21
N ALA A 277 7.25 -15.03 9.73
CA ALA A 277 7.14 -15.31 11.16
C ALA A 277 8.36 -16.08 11.65
N VAL A 278 9.00 -15.61 12.72
CA VAL A 278 10.09 -16.32 13.40
C VAL A 278 9.52 -17.61 13.99
N LYS A 279 10.15 -18.75 13.73
CA LYS A 279 9.63 -20.06 14.18
C LYS A 279 9.67 -20.17 15.71
N THR A 280 8.70 -20.88 16.27
CA THR A 280 8.67 -21.12 17.71
C THR A 280 9.90 -21.88 18.23
N GLY A 281 10.54 -22.74 17.42
CA GLY A 281 11.81 -23.35 17.83
C GLY A 281 12.88 -22.32 18.19
N ILE A 282 13.02 -21.27 17.37
CA ILE A 282 13.97 -20.17 17.59
C ILE A 282 13.62 -19.37 18.85
N LEU A 283 12.33 -19.15 19.11
CA LEU A 283 11.87 -18.56 20.37
C LEU A 283 12.31 -19.39 21.58
N LEU A 284 12.16 -20.72 21.52
CA LEU A 284 12.54 -21.61 22.62
C LEU A 284 14.06 -21.64 22.82
N ASP A 285 14.83 -21.63 21.74
CA ASP A 285 16.29 -21.56 21.81
C ASP A 285 16.75 -20.24 22.45
N ALA A 286 16.18 -19.11 22.05
CA ALA A 286 16.48 -17.80 22.62
C ALA A 286 16.00 -17.64 24.08
N LEU A 287 14.98 -18.39 24.50
CA LEU A 287 14.57 -18.45 25.90
C LEU A 287 15.62 -19.13 26.78
N ASN A 288 16.28 -20.17 26.26
CA ASN A 288 17.32 -20.90 26.98
C ASN A 288 18.62 -20.09 27.16
N THR A 289 18.80 -19.02 26.40
CA THR A 289 19.97 -18.12 26.52
C THR A 289 19.75 -16.96 27.49
N ILE A 290 18.54 -16.81 28.05
CA ILE A 290 18.26 -15.76 29.03
C ILE A 290 18.98 -16.09 30.35
N SER A 291 19.79 -15.14 30.84
CA SER A 291 20.45 -15.28 32.15
C SER A 291 19.42 -15.45 33.27
N PRO A 292 19.60 -16.42 34.20
CA PRO A 292 18.75 -16.58 35.37
C PRO A 292 18.58 -15.30 36.20
N ASP A 293 19.62 -14.48 36.28
CA ASP A 293 19.60 -13.20 37.01
C ASP A 293 18.61 -12.21 36.38
N SER A 294 18.49 -12.23 35.05
CA SER A 294 17.56 -11.37 34.31
C SER A 294 16.09 -11.70 34.59
N LEU A 295 15.80 -12.95 35.00
CA LEU A 295 14.47 -13.42 35.37
C LEU A 295 14.10 -13.12 36.83
N LYS A 296 15.04 -12.60 37.64
CA LYS A 296 14.83 -12.20 39.05
C LYS A 296 14.13 -13.27 39.90
N GLY A 297 14.47 -14.55 39.67
CA GLY A 297 13.91 -15.67 40.42
C GLY A 297 12.51 -16.14 39.98
N ASN A 298 11.93 -15.56 38.92
CA ASN A 298 10.73 -16.11 38.30
C ASN A 298 11.10 -17.35 37.46
N PRO A 299 10.63 -18.55 37.82
CA PRO A 299 10.91 -19.73 37.01
C PRO A 299 10.29 -19.59 35.62
N LEU A 300 11.08 -19.89 34.58
CA LEU A 300 10.59 -19.97 33.21
C LEU A 300 9.71 -21.22 33.06
N ALA A 301 8.43 -21.10 33.42
CA ALA A 301 7.45 -22.16 33.31
C ALA A 301 6.50 -21.89 32.13
N LEU A 302 6.85 -22.43 30.97
CA LEU A 302 5.96 -22.37 29.80
C LEU A 302 4.78 -23.35 29.99
N ASN A 303 3.64 -23.01 29.40
CA ASN A 303 2.49 -23.90 29.44
C ASN A 303 2.66 -25.06 28.45
N HIS A 304 2.40 -26.28 28.92
CA HIS A 304 2.48 -27.52 28.13
C HIS A 304 1.11 -28.11 27.78
N LYS A 305 0.01 -27.51 28.24
CA LYS A 305 -1.35 -28.00 27.99
C LYS A 305 -2.14 -27.03 27.12
N ASN A 306 -2.41 -27.42 25.87
CA ASN A 306 -3.22 -26.61 24.98
C ASN A 306 -4.71 -26.71 25.40
N ARG A 307 -5.31 -25.57 25.75
CA ARG A 307 -6.73 -25.47 26.14
C ARG A 307 -7.62 -25.00 24.98
N MET A 308 -7.03 -24.72 23.82
CA MET A 308 -7.68 -24.16 22.63
C MET A 308 -7.97 -25.17 21.52
N THR A 309 -7.40 -26.39 21.57
CA THR A 309 -7.49 -27.41 20.50
C THR A 309 -8.91 -27.75 20.06
N ARG A 310 -9.89 -27.78 20.97
CA ARG A 310 -11.30 -28.14 20.67
C ARG A 310 -12.24 -26.95 20.63
N LEU A 311 -11.70 -25.73 20.72
CA LEU A 311 -12.50 -24.52 20.74
C LEU A 311 -12.77 -24.06 19.31
N SER A 312 -13.96 -23.49 19.08
CA SER A 312 -14.21 -22.76 17.83
C SER A 312 -13.25 -21.57 17.70
N ARG A 313 -12.96 -21.13 16.47
CA ARG A 313 -12.07 -19.98 16.22
C ARG A 313 -12.48 -18.74 17.03
N LYS A 314 -13.78 -18.46 17.18
CA LYS A 314 -14.28 -17.35 18.00
C LYS A 314 -13.91 -17.51 19.48
N GLN A 315 -13.95 -18.73 20.03
CA GLN A 315 -13.56 -19.01 21.41
C GLN A 315 -12.04 -18.95 21.58
N GLN A 316 -11.27 -19.46 20.62
CA GLN A 316 -9.81 -19.33 20.61
C GLN A 316 -9.40 -17.84 20.65
N ILE A 317 -9.99 -17.01 19.79
CA ILE A 317 -9.73 -15.57 19.76
C ILE A 317 -10.04 -14.91 21.11
N ARG A 318 -11.22 -15.19 21.69
CA ARG A 318 -11.60 -14.62 23.01
C ARG A 318 -10.61 -14.98 24.11
N GLN A 319 -10.10 -16.21 24.13
CA GLN A 319 -9.10 -16.60 25.13
C GLN A 319 -7.76 -15.93 24.86
N MET A 320 -7.32 -15.90 23.59
CA MET A 320 -6.03 -15.37 23.21
C MET A 320 -5.91 -13.85 23.44
N GLN A 321 -6.99 -13.10 23.21
CA GLN A 321 -7.04 -11.64 23.36
C GLN A 321 -6.55 -11.14 24.73
N GLY A 322 -6.78 -11.91 25.81
CA GLY A 322 -6.32 -11.55 27.16
C GLY A 322 -4.81 -11.65 27.36
N TYR A 323 -4.07 -12.23 26.41
CA TYR A 323 -2.63 -12.48 26.51
C TYR A 323 -1.81 -11.79 25.42
N VAL A 324 -2.45 -11.03 24.53
CA VAL A 324 -1.80 -10.20 23.51
C VAL A 324 -1.90 -8.76 23.94
N TYR A 325 -0.79 -8.03 23.79
CA TYR A 325 -0.64 -6.65 24.26
C TYR A 325 -0.14 -5.76 23.13
N GLN A 326 -0.58 -4.51 23.15
CA GLN A 326 -0.03 -3.46 22.30
C GLN A 326 1.29 -2.98 22.90
N VAL A 327 2.36 -2.96 22.12
CA VAL A 327 3.68 -2.46 22.55
C VAL A 327 3.86 -1.01 22.12
N LYS A 328 4.21 -0.15 23.08
CA LYS A 328 4.43 1.29 22.90
C LYS A 328 5.84 1.63 23.34
N VAL A 329 6.57 2.33 22.47
CA VAL A 329 7.95 2.75 22.76
C VAL A 329 8.08 4.25 22.70
N PHE A 330 9.00 4.77 23.49
CA PHE A 330 9.32 6.18 23.58
C PHE A 330 10.80 6.37 23.30
N LYS A 331 11.10 7.36 22.47
CA LYS A 331 12.45 7.83 22.15
C LYS A 331 12.50 9.32 22.45
N HIS A 332 13.52 9.75 23.17
CA HIS A 332 13.87 11.15 23.38
C HIS A 332 14.49 11.75 22.12
#